data_AF-A0A428QC10-F1
#
_entry.id   AF-A0A428QC10-F1
#
_cell.length_a   1.000
_cell.length_b   1.000
_cell.length_c   1.000
_cell.angle_alpha   90.00
_cell.angle_beta   90.00
_cell.angle_gamma   90.00
#
_symmetry.space_group_name_H-M   'P 1'
#
loop_
_entity.id
_entity.type
_entity.pdbx_description
1 polymer ?
#
loop_
_entity_poly.entity_id
_entity_poly.type
_entity_poly.pdbx_seq_one_letter_code
_entity_poly.pdbx_strand_id
1 'polypeptide(L)'
;MEDLKPLPDVDGPKLGPFGHDMLADDVEFLELSQQETGHGWVMKIKIGDKCYALKIFFNKDTGWGLEDMYKAGPTSSMSWGDFEKHFTPFENECRAYGRLKELGREHLAVKVHGYVVMSATEALTQKLQLLESKDAHSRSISKRLGQATTLMGIVKDWVDRVVVDPSLKWDFEQAPQDEIRQVRHFPRMLRDLHKLHESGIVVRDVGIWQYLDGVLVDLSMAWTMPHPFGPGRGWKPRWEFQSWAASDLHSFQVEVIEEWRDRMEFDIDMDLPQYKGIPRSCSLRAYESQEWARVLRPRPDRQRPFMPLLNKDNYDLDMVQLPRHDPGEFDPARISMPRKKRKGEDATGGSAKRRKGLEVKGSHTSTG
;
A
#
# COMPACT_ATOMS: atom_id res chain seq x y z
N MET A 1 -4.80 27.08 -18.12
CA MET A 1 -4.39 26.12 -17.08
C MET A 1 -2.98 25.73 -17.47
N GLU A 2 -1.96 26.02 -16.66
CA GLU A 2 -0.60 25.53 -16.96
C GLU A 2 -0.66 24.00 -17.11
N ASP A 3 0.02 23.46 -18.12
CA ASP A 3 0.06 22.02 -18.33
C ASP A 3 0.75 21.35 -17.13
N LEU A 4 -0.05 20.75 -16.25
CA LEU A 4 0.44 20.04 -15.07
C LEU A 4 1.36 18.89 -15.51
N LYS A 5 2.57 18.84 -14.94
CA LYS A 5 3.59 17.82 -15.24
C LYS A 5 3.62 16.70 -14.19
N PRO A 6 3.94 15.44 -14.56
CA PRO A 6 4.01 14.34 -13.59
C PRO A 6 4.91 14.63 -12.37
N LEU A 7 4.45 14.24 -11.18
CA LEU A 7 5.10 14.48 -9.88
C LEU A 7 5.55 13.18 -9.21
N PRO A 8 6.57 13.20 -8.31
CA PRO A 8 7.35 14.36 -7.90
C PRO A 8 8.30 14.85 -8.98
N ASP A 9 8.72 16.11 -8.88
CA ASP A 9 9.77 16.68 -9.72
C ASP A 9 11.18 16.35 -9.21
N VAL A 10 11.46 15.04 -9.08
CA VAL A 10 12.79 14.46 -8.75
C VAL A 10 13.04 13.19 -9.58
N ASP A 11 14.20 12.56 -9.41
CA ASP A 11 14.53 11.26 -10.02
C ASP A 11 13.62 10.14 -9.49
N GLY A 12 13.25 9.24 -10.40
CA GLY A 12 12.40 8.09 -10.12
C GLY A 12 10.98 8.16 -10.69
N PRO A 13 10.10 7.27 -10.21
CA PRO A 13 8.75 7.11 -10.72
C PRO A 13 7.88 8.33 -10.43
N LYS A 14 6.96 8.63 -11.35
CA LYS A 14 6.09 9.81 -11.29
C LYS A 14 4.63 9.42 -11.53
N LEU A 15 3.73 10.13 -10.88
CA LEU A 15 2.29 10.07 -11.10
C LEU A 15 1.86 11.26 -11.96
N GLY A 16 1.11 10.99 -13.02
CA GLY A 16 0.52 12.05 -13.86
C GLY A 16 -0.66 12.75 -13.20
N PRO A 17 -1.02 13.97 -13.66
CA PRO A 17 -2.19 14.67 -13.17
C PRO A 17 -3.47 13.90 -13.51
N PHE A 18 -4.48 14.06 -12.68
CA PHE A 18 -5.83 13.64 -12.99
C PHE A 18 -6.48 14.69 -13.89
N GLY A 19 -6.97 14.26 -15.05
CA GLY A 19 -7.43 15.16 -16.11
C GLY A 19 -8.81 15.81 -15.91
N HIS A 20 -9.40 15.70 -14.71
CA HIS A 20 -10.72 16.28 -14.40
C HIS A 20 -10.56 17.44 -13.43
N ASP A 21 -11.30 18.53 -13.66
CA ASP A 21 -11.31 19.67 -12.75
C ASP A 21 -12.15 19.33 -11.49
N MET A 22 -11.49 19.30 -10.33
CA MET A 22 -12.15 18.97 -9.04
C MET A 22 -13.12 20.04 -8.56
N LEU A 23 -13.08 21.23 -9.15
CA LEU A 23 -13.97 22.33 -8.83
C LEU A 23 -15.16 22.44 -9.78
N ALA A 24 -15.22 21.59 -10.81
CA ALA A 24 -16.35 21.56 -11.74
C ALA A 24 -17.68 21.21 -11.03
N ASP A 25 -18.78 21.64 -11.65
CA ASP A 25 -20.13 21.47 -11.10
C ASP A 25 -20.55 20.00 -11.01
N ASP A 26 -19.99 19.13 -11.86
CA ASP A 26 -20.25 17.69 -11.89
C ASP A 26 -19.50 16.88 -10.83
N VAL A 27 -18.69 17.55 -9.99
CA VAL A 27 -17.97 16.93 -8.88
C VAL A 27 -18.72 17.17 -7.57
N GLU A 28 -19.26 16.10 -7.00
CA GLU A 28 -20.00 16.13 -5.74
C GLU A 28 -19.14 15.57 -4.59
N PHE A 29 -19.06 16.31 -3.48
CA PHE A 29 -18.41 15.85 -2.25
C PHE A 29 -19.48 15.19 -1.38
N LEU A 30 -19.34 13.88 -1.16
CA LEU A 30 -20.41 13.06 -0.57
C LEU A 30 -20.21 12.85 0.92
N GLU A 31 -19.01 12.41 1.32
CA GLU A 31 -18.72 11.94 2.66
C GLU A 31 -17.24 12.14 3.01
N LEU A 32 -16.95 12.46 4.27
CA LEU A 32 -15.61 12.40 4.82
C LEU A 32 -15.39 11.01 5.43
N SER A 33 -14.31 10.34 5.05
CA SER A 33 -13.91 9.10 5.72
C SER A 33 -13.60 9.42 7.18
N GLN A 34 -14.26 8.72 8.12
CA GLN A 34 -14.22 8.98 9.56
C GLN A 34 -12.83 8.88 10.21
N GLN A 35 -11.83 8.31 9.52
CA GLN A 35 -10.44 8.30 9.99
C GLN A 35 -9.70 9.54 9.49
N GLU A 36 -9.39 10.48 10.38
CA GLU A 36 -8.28 11.41 10.14
C GLU A 36 -7.02 10.54 9.93
N THR A 37 -6.54 10.45 8.69
CA THR A 37 -5.22 9.87 8.47
C THR A 37 -4.19 10.88 8.94
N GLY A 38 -3.10 10.43 9.57
CA GLY A 38 -2.04 11.34 10.06
C GLY A 38 -1.49 12.29 8.99
N HIS A 39 -1.68 11.95 7.72
CA HIS A 39 -1.11 12.61 6.53
C HIS A 39 -2.13 13.36 5.65
N GLY A 40 -3.42 13.32 5.97
CA GLY A 40 -4.44 13.91 5.10
C GLY A 40 -5.87 13.52 5.44
N TRP A 41 -6.82 14.02 4.65
CA TRP A 41 -8.20 13.57 4.68
C TRP A 41 -8.56 12.81 3.43
N VAL A 42 -9.36 11.77 3.59
CA VAL A 42 -9.94 11.02 2.49
C VAL A 42 -11.42 11.33 2.43
N MET A 43 -11.89 11.76 1.26
CA MET A 43 -13.30 12.06 1.03
C MET A 43 -13.84 11.18 -0.09
N LYS A 44 -15.07 10.72 0.05
CA LYS A 44 -15.83 10.14 -1.06
C LYS A 44 -16.31 11.28 -1.95
N ILE A 45 -15.90 11.25 -3.20
CA ILE A 45 -16.39 12.17 -4.23
C ILE A 45 -17.10 11.39 -5.33
N LYS A 46 -18.00 12.05 -6.05
CA LYS A 46 -18.68 11.50 -7.22
C LYS A 46 -18.44 12.41 -8.40
N ILE A 47 -18.05 11.82 -9.54
CA ILE A 47 -17.85 12.50 -10.82
C ILE A 47 -18.66 11.73 -11.86
N GLY A 48 -19.69 12.37 -12.41
CA GLY A 48 -20.71 11.65 -13.19
C GLY A 48 -21.32 10.51 -12.37
N ASP A 49 -21.34 9.29 -12.90
CA ASP A 49 -21.92 8.12 -12.22
C ASP A 49 -20.94 7.30 -11.38
N LYS A 50 -19.68 7.75 -11.24
CA LYS A 50 -18.64 6.98 -10.55
C LYS A 50 -18.18 7.65 -9.26
N CYS A 51 -18.04 6.85 -8.21
CA CYS A 51 -17.44 7.27 -6.93
C CYS A 51 -15.93 7.07 -6.94
N TYR A 52 -15.23 8.01 -6.32
CA TYR A 52 -13.78 8.01 -6.12
C TYR A 52 -13.45 8.39 -4.68
N ALA A 53 -12.25 8.02 -4.25
CA ALA A 53 -11.65 8.55 -3.03
C ALA A 53 -10.70 9.70 -3.40
N LEU A 54 -10.93 10.89 -2.85
CA LEU A 54 -10.00 12.02 -2.93
C LEU A 54 -9.25 12.15 -1.60
N LYS A 55 -7.95 11.87 -1.62
CA LYS A 55 -7.08 12.11 -0.46
C LYS A 55 -6.43 13.48 -0.61
N ILE A 56 -6.73 14.43 0.28
CA ILE A 56 -6.06 15.74 0.36
C ILE A 56 -4.98 15.65 1.43
N PHE A 57 -3.77 16.09 1.10
CA PHE A 57 -2.61 15.98 1.98
C PHE A 57 -2.37 17.26 2.74
N PHE A 58 -1.89 17.12 3.99
CA PHE A 58 -1.35 18.24 4.76
C PHE A 58 0.16 18.15 4.76
N ASN A 59 0.83 19.25 4.43
CA ASN A 59 2.25 19.37 4.69
C ASN A 59 2.40 19.62 6.20
N LYS A 60 2.56 18.56 6.98
CA LYS A 60 3.09 18.70 8.33
C LYS A 60 4.60 18.81 8.21
N ASP A 61 5.16 19.80 8.89
CA ASP A 61 6.59 19.85 9.16
C ASP A 61 6.99 18.50 9.74
N THR A 62 7.85 17.79 9.00
CA THR A 62 8.01 16.36 9.19
C THR A 62 8.66 16.09 10.56
N GLY A 63 9.36 17.05 11.18
CA GLY A 63 9.83 16.94 12.57
C GLY A 63 10.86 15.82 12.82
N TRP A 64 11.25 15.07 11.78
CA TRP A 64 12.19 13.94 11.84
C TRP A 64 13.66 14.36 11.89
N GLY A 65 13.97 15.65 12.09
CA GLY A 65 15.35 16.14 11.98
C GLY A 65 15.94 15.92 10.58
N LEU A 66 15.11 15.95 9.53
CA LEU A 66 15.54 15.72 8.15
C LEU A 66 16.69 16.64 7.74
N GLU A 67 16.72 17.88 8.26
CA GLU A 67 17.77 18.84 7.96
C GLU A 67 19.14 18.35 8.48
N ASP A 68 19.19 17.82 9.70
CA ASP A 68 20.41 17.24 10.27
C ASP A 68 20.83 15.99 9.49
N MET A 69 19.87 15.14 9.11
CA MET A 69 20.16 13.97 8.28
C MET A 69 20.70 14.35 6.91
N TYR A 70 20.15 15.41 6.29
CA TYR A 70 20.64 15.92 5.02
C TYR A 70 22.06 16.44 5.16
N LYS A 71 22.34 17.30 6.15
CA LYS A 71 23.66 17.87 6.43
C LYS A 71 24.73 16.81 6.75
N ALA A 72 24.33 15.69 7.35
CA ALA A 72 25.23 14.58 7.66
C ALA A 72 25.62 13.73 6.44
N GLY A 73 24.85 13.79 5.35
CA GLY A 73 25.11 13.03 4.13
C GLY A 73 25.79 13.85 3.02
N PRO A 74 25.97 13.26 1.83
CA PRO A 74 26.65 13.91 0.70
C PRO A 74 25.74 14.94 0.00
N THR A 75 25.57 16.10 0.65
CA THR A 75 24.75 17.24 0.17
C THR A 75 25.11 17.76 -1.22
N SER A 76 26.31 17.45 -1.74
CA SER A 76 26.72 17.80 -3.11
C SER A 76 25.95 17.03 -4.19
N SER A 77 25.25 15.94 -3.85
CA SER A 77 24.59 15.07 -4.83
C SER A 77 23.11 15.38 -5.07
N MET A 78 22.47 16.15 -4.20
CA MET A 78 21.04 16.47 -4.27
C MET A 78 20.76 17.76 -3.52
N SER A 79 19.88 18.62 -4.05
CA SER A 79 19.45 19.82 -3.33
C SER A 79 18.59 19.46 -2.11
N TRP A 80 18.52 20.34 -1.10
CA TRP A 80 17.61 20.15 0.04
C TRP A 80 16.15 19.95 -0.40
N GLY A 81 15.68 20.77 -1.34
CA GLY A 81 14.30 20.70 -1.84
C GLY A 81 14.00 19.39 -2.57
N ASP A 82 14.97 18.80 -3.26
CA ASP A 82 14.79 17.48 -3.88
C ASP A 82 14.86 16.37 -2.85
N PHE A 83 15.73 16.49 -1.85
CA PHE A 83 15.83 15.56 -0.74
C PHE A 83 14.52 15.47 0.04
N GLU A 84 13.93 16.62 0.39
CA GLU A 84 12.68 16.71 1.16
C GLU A 84 11.50 16.02 0.45
N LYS A 85 11.40 16.15 -0.89
CA LYS A 85 10.35 15.48 -1.69
C LYS A 85 10.39 13.96 -1.59
N HIS A 86 11.47 13.34 -1.10
CA HIS A 86 11.50 11.89 -0.83
C HIS A 86 10.88 11.49 0.51
N PHE A 87 10.45 12.45 1.33
CA PHE A 87 9.93 12.19 2.68
C PHE A 87 8.53 12.76 2.89
N THR A 88 8.05 13.68 2.05
CA THR A 88 6.69 14.20 2.17
C THR A 88 5.65 13.14 1.80
N PRO A 89 4.53 13.03 2.56
CA PRO A 89 3.48 12.05 2.30
C PRO A 89 2.90 12.05 0.88
N PHE A 90 2.65 13.25 0.33
CA PHE A 90 2.09 13.39 -1.02
C PHE A 90 3.06 12.83 -2.08
N GLU A 91 4.33 13.22 -2.01
CA GLU A 91 5.32 12.82 -3.01
C GLU A 91 5.69 11.32 -2.90
N ASN A 92 5.73 10.76 -1.69
CA ASN A 92 5.88 9.32 -1.47
C ASN A 92 4.78 8.53 -2.18
N GLU A 93 3.54 8.97 -2.01
CA GLU A 93 2.39 8.31 -2.59
C GLU A 93 2.39 8.43 -4.11
N CYS A 94 2.75 9.60 -4.66
CA CYS A 94 2.99 9.82 -6.09
C CYS A 94 4.05 8.87 -6.65
N ARG A 95 5.19 8.70 -5.95
CA ARG A 95 6.27 7.79 -6.38
C ARG A 95 5.82 6.33 -6.37
N ALA A 96 5.15 5.91 -5.30
CA ALA A 96 4.72 4.52 -5.15
C ALA A 96 3.70 4.14 -6.24
N TYR A 97 2.66 4.95 -6.44
CA TYR A 97 1.69 4.70 -7.52
C TYR A 97 2.28 4.92 -8.92
N GLY A 98 3.20 5.88 -9.08
CA GLY A 98 3.98 6.04 -10.30
C GLY A 98 4.73 4.77 -10.68
N ARG A 99 5.37 4.11 -9.71
CA ARG A 99 6.07 2.83 -9.90
C ARG A 99 5.11 1.70 -10.28
N LEU A 100 3.95 1.63 -9.62
CA LEU A 100 2.94 0.62 -9.96
C LEU A 100 2.43 0.78 -11.39
N LYS A 101 2.23 2.03 -11.86
CA LYS A 101 1.88 2.33 -13.26
C LYS A 101 3.00 1.97 -14.24
N GLU A 102 4.22 2.38 -13.93
CA GLU A 102 5.43 2.09 -14.73
C GLU A 102 5.57 0.59 -15.01
N LEU A 103 5.34 -0.25 -14.00
CA LEU A 103 5.48 -1.71 -14.11
C LEU A 103 4.21 -2.46 -14.52
N GLY A 104 3.07 -1.77 -14.71
CA GLY A 104 1.78 -2.42 -14.94
C GLY A 104 1.32 -3.31 -13.76
N ARG A 105 1.69 -2.92 -12.54
CA ARG A 105 1.41 -3.63 -11.27
C ARG A 105 0.38 -2.91 -10.40
N GLU A 106 -0.49 -2.09 -11.00
CA GLU A 106 -1.55 -1.35 -10.30
C GLU A 106 -2.49 -2.24 -9.48
N HIS A 107 -2.58 -3.54 -9.78
CA HIS A 107 -3.37 -4.51 -9.01
C HIS A 107 -2.84 -4.81 -7.60
N LEU A 108 -1.66 -4.32 -7.22
CA LEU A 108 -1.06 -4.54 -5.90
C LEU A 108 -1.60 -3.58 -4.82
N ALA A 109 -2.26 -2.50 -5.23
CA ALA A 109 -2.85 -1.50 -4.35
C ALA A 109 -4.14 -0.97 -4.98
N VAL A 110 -4.83 -0.03 -4.31
CA VAL A 110 -5.98 0.65 -4.91
C VAL A 110 -5.57 1.37 -6.19
N LYS A 111 -6.43 1.33 -7.21
CA LYS A 111 -6.15 1.99 -8.47
C LYS A 111 -6.15 3.51 -8.29
N VAL A 112 -5.14 4.17 -8.84
CA VAL A 112 -4.98 5.62 -8.78
C VAL A 112 -5.10 6.25 -10.16
N HIS A 113 -5.92 7.29 -10.27
CA HIS A 113 -6.18 7.97 -11.54
C HIS A 113 -5.19 9.09 -11.81
N GLY A 114 -4.77 9.80 -10.77
CA GLY A 114 -3.75 10.84 -10.86
C GLY A 114 -3.76 11.74 -9.63
N TYR A 115 -2.86 12.72 -9.61
CA TYR A 115 -2.87 13.76 -8.59
C TYR A 115 -3.66 14.99 -9.07
N VAL A 116 -4.15 15.79 -8.13
CA VAL A 116 -4.84 17.05 -8.37
C VAL A 116 -4.17 18.16 -7.59
N VAL A 117 -4.20 19.37 -8.16
CA VAL A 117 -3.77 20.59 -7.49
C VAL A 117 -4.97 21.52 -7.50
N MET A 118 -5.43 21.93 -6.32
CA MET A 118 -6.61 22.77 -6.16
C MET A 118 -6.21 24.05 -5.46
N SER A 119 -6.52 25.20 -6.07
CA SER A 119 -6.40 26.48 -5.37
C SER A 119 -7.49 26.59 -4.31
N ALA A 120 -7.16 27.18 -3.17
CA ALA A 120 -8.12 27.47 -2.10
C ALA A 120 -9.06 28.61 -2.54
N THR A 121 -10.06 28.26 -3.34
CA THR A 121 -11.06 29.17 -3.91
C THR A 121 -12.38 29.08 -3.15
N GLU A 122 -13.24 30.09 -3.36
CA GLU A 122 -14.60 30.10 -2.82
C GLU A 122 -15.41 28.85 -3.23
N ALA A 123 -15.23 28.37 -4.47
CA ALA A 123 -15.91 27.16 -4.94
C ALA A 123 -15.52 25.91 -4.14
N LEU A 124 -14.24 25.76 -3.80
CA LEU A 124 -13.78 24.67 -2.95
C LEU A 124 -14.36 24.81 -1.53
N THR A 125 -14.31 26.03 -0.98
CA THR A 125 -14.87 26.34 0.35
C THR A 125 -16.36 25.96 0.42
N GLN A 126 -17.15 26.27 -0.60
CA GLN A 126 -18.57 25.93 -0.65
C GLN A 126 -18.80 24.42 -0.71
N LYS A 127 -18.03 23.67 -1.51
CA LYS A 127 -18.13 22.21 -1.56
C LYS A 127 -17.77 21.57 -0.20
N LEU A 128 -16.75 22.09 0.48
CA LEU A 128 -16.35 21.63 1.81
C LEU A 128 -17.38 21.99 2.89
N GLN A 129 -17.94 23.19 2.88
CA GLN A 129 -19.01 23.59 3.81
C GLN A 129 -20.28 22.75 3.62
N LEU A 130 -20.61 22.41 2.37
CA LEU A 130 -21.73 21.51 2.08
C LEU A 130 -21.47 20.11 2.64
N LEU A 131 -20.25 19.59 2.48
CA LEU A 131 -19.83 18.36 3.13
C LEU A 131 -19.95 18.49 4.66
N GLU A 132 -19.52 19.62 5.22
CA GLU A 132 -19.53 19.84 6.65
C GLU A 132 -20.94 19.90 7.27
N SER A 133 -21.90 20.44 6.51
CA SER A 133 -23.30 20.47 6.91
C SER A 133 -23.94 19.09 7.03
N LYS A 134 -23.38 18.07 6.36
CA LYS A 134 -23.91 16.71 6.33
C LYS A 134 -23.31 15.81 7.40
N ASP A 135 -22.15 16.18 7.96
CA ASP A 135 -21.40 15.35 8.91
C ASP A 135 -20.91 16.17 10.10
N ALA A 136 -21.41 15.88 11.29
CA ALA A 136 -21.01 16.60 12.52
C ALA A 136 -19.52 16.42 12.90
N HIS A 137 -18.84 15.38 12.39
CA HIS A 137 -17.42 15.08 12.63
C HIS A 137 -16.46 15.95 11.79
N SER A 138 -16.96 16.50 10.68
CA SER A 138 -16.18 17.24 9.70
C SER A 138 -15.89 18.71 10.06
N ARG A 139 -16.44 19.25 11.15
CA ARG A 139 -16.47 20.69 11.53
C ARG A 139 -15.10 21.39 11.68
N SER A 140 -13.98 20.71 11.43
CA SER A 140 -12.62 21.26 11.49
C SER A 140 -11.95 21.43 10.11
N ILE A 141 -12.59 20.97 9.03
CA ILE A 141 -11.98 20.83 7.72
C ILE A 141 -11.66 22.18 7.09
N SER A 142 -12.67 23.03 6.97
CA SER A 142 -12.57 24.37 6.43
C SER A 142 -11.59 25.24 7.21
N LYS A 143 -11.55 25.09 8.54
CA LYS A 143 -10.65 25.83 9.42
C LYS A 143 -9.17 25.49 9.22
N ARG A 144 -8.83 24.21 9.06
CA ARG A 144 -7.43 23.78 8.80
C ARG A 144 -7.01 24.04 7.35
N LEU A 145 -7.93 23.98 6.38
CA LEU A 145 -7.64 24.28 4.97
C LEU A 145 -7.53 25.77 4.67
N GLY A 146 -8.22 26.63 5.41
CA GLY A 146 -8.23 28.09 5.19
C GLY A 146 -6.87 28.78 5.36
N GLN A 147 -5.83 28.06 5.81
CA GLN A 147 -4.46 28.56 5.90
C GLN A 147 -3.61 28.24 4.65
N ALA A 148 -4.03 27.30 3.81
CA ALA A 148 -3.29 26.89 2.63
C ALA A 148 -3.78 27.65 1.38
N THR A 149 -2.86 28.11 0.55
CA THR A 149 -3.20 28.75 -0.74
C THR A 149 -3.46 27.72 -1.83
N THR A 150 -2.81 26.56 -1.75
CA THR A 150 -2.88 25.46 -2.71
C THR A 150 -2.92 24.13 -1.96
N LEU A 151 -3.76 23.22 -2.44
CA LEU A 151 -3.95 21.89 -1.88
C LEU A 151 -3.55 20.85 -2.90
N MET A 152 -2.83 19.83 -2.44
CA MET A 152 -2.46 18.69 -3.24
C MET A 152 -3.29 17.48 -2.84
N GLY A 153 -3.78 16.75 -3.83
CA GLY A 153 -4.57 15.55 -3.59
C GLY A 153 -4.30 14.44 -4.59
N ILE A 154 -4.77 13.24 -4.28
CA ILE A 154 -4.71 12.07 -5.15
C ILE A 154 -6.10 11.47 -5.27
N VAL A 155 -6.52 11.19 -6.52
CA VAL A 155 -7.80 10.57 -6.85
C VAL A 155 -7.61 9.07 -7.07
N LYS A 156 -8.33 8.27 -6.29
CA LYS A 156 -8.27 6.80 -6.28
C LYS A 156 -9.64 6.20 -6.55
N ASP A 157 -9.69 4.93 -6.93
CA ASP A 157 -10.95 4.17 -6.89
C ASP A 157 -11.49 4.16 -5.46
N TRP A 158 -12.80 4.39 -5.31
CA TRP A 158 -13.48 4.20 -4.03
C TRP A 158 -13.62 2.70 -3.76
N VAL A 159 -13.18 2.25 -2.59
CA VAL A 159 -13.35 0.86 -2.15
C VAL A 159 -14.41 0.88 -1.05
N ASP A 160 -15.55 0.24 -1.31
CA ASP A 160 -16.63 0.16 -0.33
C ASP A 160 -16.21 -0.69 0.86
N ARG A 161 -16.57 -0.22 2.05
CA ARG A 161 -16.53 -1.01 3.29
C ARG A 161 -17.61 -2.08 3.25
N VAL A 162 -17.45 -3.13 4.03
CA VAL A 162 -18.46 -4.18 4.18
C VAL A 162 -19.72 -3.55 4.76
N VAL A 163 -20.81 -3.65 4.01
CA VAL A 163 -22.12 -3.20 4.46
C VAL A 163 -22.55 -4.08 5.63
N VAL A 164 -22.51 -3.53 6.84
CA VAL A 164 -23.12 -4.14 8.02
C VAL A 164 -24.63 -3.87 7.94
N ASP A 165 -25.45 -4.88 8.24
CA ASP A 165 -26.91 -4.74 8.28
C ASP A 165 -27.29 -3.60 9.25
N PRO A 166 -27.92 -2.51 8.77
CA PRO A 166 -28.29 -1.37 9.61
C PRO A 166 -29.27 -1.71 10.75
N SER A 167 -29.95 -2.86 10.66
CA SER A 167 -30.84 -3.35 11.73
C SER A 167 -30.08 -3.88 12.95
N LEU A 168 -28.78 -4.19 12.79
CA LEU A 168 -27.86 -4.50 13.89
C LEU A 168 -27.41 -3.18 14.51
N LYS A 169 -28.30 -2.55 15.29
CA LYS A 169 -27.99 -1.37 16.11
C LYS A 169 -26.92 -1.74 17.14
N TRP A 170 -25.69 -1.37 16.88
CA TRP A 170 -24.62 -1.42 17.87
C TRP A 170 -23.80 -0.14 17.82
N ASP A 171 -23.33 0.29 18.99
CA ASP A 171 -22.42 1.44 19.19
C ASP A 171 -20.98 1.14 18.74
N PHE A 172 -20.75 0.06 17.98
CA PHE A 172 -19.43 -0.31 17.49
C PHE A 172 -19.16 0.33 16.14
N GLU A 173 -18.00 0.98 16.03
CA GLU A 173 -17.49 1.56 14.80
C GLU A 173 -17.47 0.50 13.67
N GLN A 174 -17.78 0.90 12.43
CA GLN A 174 -17.81 -0.02 11.28
C GLN A 174 -16.42 -0.60 10.95
N ALA A 175 -15.34 0.08 11.34
CA ALA A 175 -13.96 -0.30 11.03
C ALA A 175 -13.57 -1.72 11.55
N PRO A 176 -13.80 -2.06 12.83
CA PRO A 176 -13.57 -3.41 13.36
C PRO A 176 -14.17 -4.56 12.52
N GLN A 177 -15.36 -4.35 11.94
CA GLN A 177 -16.07 -5.38 11.17
C GLN A 177 -15.44 -5.68 9.80
N ASP A 178 -14.92 -4.67 9.12
CA ASP A 178 -14.18 -4.83 7.87
C ASP A 178 -12.90 -5.63 8.13
N GLU A 179 -12.17 -5.21 9.16
CA GLU A 179 -10.86 -5.72 9.53
C GLU A 179 -10.90 -7.22 9.89
N ILE A 180 -11.93 -7.65 10.62
CA ILE A 180 -12.13 -9.08 10.95
C ILE A 180 -12.34 -9.95 9.69
N ARG A 181 -12.99 -9.43 8.65
CA ARG A 181 -13.25 -10.20 7.41
C ARG A 181 -12.02 -10.33 6.53
N GLN A 182 -10.99 -9.49 6.74
CA GLN A 182 -9.79 -9.46 5.91
C GLN A 182 -8.92 -10.72 6.01
N VAL A 183 -9.10 -11.56 7.02
CA VAL A 183 -8.32 -12.81 7.19
C VAL A 183 -8.34 -13.71 5.96
N ARG A 184 -9.45 -13.71 5.20
CA ARG A 184 -9.60 -14.47 3.95
C ARG A 184 -8.62 -13.99 2.86
N HIS A 185 -8.15 -12.75 2.97
CA HIS A 185 -7.24 -12.11 2.03
C HIS A 185 -5.78 -12.12 2.51
N PHE A 186 -5.47 -12.49 3.75
CA PHE A 186 -4.10 -12.43 4.29
C PHE A 186 -3.06 -13.12 3.41
N PRO A 187 -3.29 -14.34 2.86
CA PRO A 187 -2.31 -14.97 1.97
C PRO A 187 -2.04 -14.17 0.69
N ARG A 188 -3.08 -13.51 0.14
CA ARG A 188 -2.96 -12.63 -1.02
C ARG A 188 -2.21 -11.35 -0.63
N MET A 189 -2.62 -10.70 0.46
CA MET A 189 -2.02 -9.46 0.95
C MET A 189 -0.52 -9.62 1.21
N LEU A 190 -0.10 -10.70 1.90
CA LEU A 190 1.33 -10.99 2.13
C LEU A 190 2.09 -11.22 0.83
N ARG A 191 1.50 -11.97 -0.11
CA ARG A 191 2.11 -12.19 -1.43
C ARG A 191 2.25 -10.87 -2.20
N ASP A 192 1.26 -10.00 -2.12
CA ASP A 192 1.26 -8.73 -2.83
C ASP A 192 2.24 -7.73 -2.16
N LEU A 193 2.42 -7.79 -0.84
CA LEU A 193 3.49 -7.09 -0.11
C LEU A 193 4.89 -7.52 -0.60
N HIS A 194 5.14 -8.82 -0.77
CA HIS A 194 6.40 -9.27 -1.37
C HIS A 194 6.61 -8.74 -2.79
N LYS A 195 5.54 -8.58 -3.58
CA LYS A 195 5.63 -7.99 -4.92
C LYS A 195 5.85 -6.48 -4.89
N LEU A 196 5.36 -5.78 -3.87
CA LEU A 196 5.70 -4.38 -3.63
C LEU A 196 7.20 -4.25 -3.36
N HIS A 197 7.75 -5.10 -2.49
CA HIS A 197 9.20 -5.18 -2.23
C HIS A 197 10.00 -5.48 -3.50
N GLU A 198 9.57 -6.47 -4.30
CA GLU A 198 10.17 -6.77 -5.62
C GLU A 198 10.10 -5.56 -6.58
N SER A 199 9.10 -4.69 -6.44
CA SER A 199 8.92 -3.49 -7.26
C SER A 199 9.74 -2.29 -6.76
N GLY A 200 10.61 -2.47 -5.76
CA GLY A 200 11.42 -1.41 -5.18
C GLY A 200 10.64 -0.47 -4.24
N ILE A 201 9.51 -0.93 -3.71
CA ILE A 201 8.64 -0.17 -2.80
C ILE A 201 8.69 -0.82 -1.42
N VAL A 202 8.93 -0.02 -0.39
CA VAL A 202 8.76 -0.37 1.03
C VAL A 202 7.56 0.43 1.54
N VAL A 203 6.60 -0.20 2.22
CA VAL A 203 5.32 0.42 2.60
C VAL A 203 5.44 1.27 3.87
N ARG A 204 6.19 0.79 4.87
CA ARG A 204 6.48 1.40 6.18
C ARG A 204 5.30 1.63 7.12
N ASP A 205 4.07 1.63 6.62
CA ASP A 205 2.85 1.73 7.42
C ASP A 205 1.93 0.57 7.10
N VAL A 206 2.35 -0.64 7.45
CA VAL A 206 1.54 -1.86 7.30
C VAL A 206 0.73 -2.08 8.57
N GLY A 207 -0.59 -2.13 8.44
CA GLY A 207 -1.52 -2.49 9.51
C GLY A 207 -2.87 -2.88 8.92
N ILE A 208 -3.71 -3.58 9.69
CA ILE A 208 -4.98 -4.12 9.17
C ILE A 208 -5.93 -3.00 8.67
N TRP A 209 -5.88 -1.83 9.31
CA TRP A 209 -6.63 -0.63 8.93
C TRP A 209 -6.22 -0.04 7.58
N GLN A 210 -5.04 -0.38 7.06
CA GLN A 210 -4.55 0.11 5.75
C GLN A 210 -5.04 -0.72 4.57
N TYR A 211 -5.81 -1.78 4.84
CA TYR A 211 -6.41 -2.61 3.81
C TYR A 211 -7.94 -2.48 3.84
N LEU A 212 -8.55 -2.42 2.66
CA LEU A 212 -10.00 -2.53 2.48
C LEU A 212 -10.27 -3.68 1.50
N ASP A 213 -11.06 -4.67 1.93
CA ASP A 213 -11.28 -5.93 1.16
C ASP A 213 -9.97 -6.60 0.71
N GLY A 214 -8.93 -6.49 1.54
CA GLY A 214 -7.58 -6.96 1.26
C GLY A 214 -6.86 -6.26 0.11
N VAL A 215 -7.23 -5.02 -0.20
CA VAL A 215 -6.53 -4.09 -1.10
C VAL A 215 -5.85 -3.02 -0.26
N LEU A 216 -4.54 -2.81 -0.48
CA LEU A 216 -3.79 -1.75 0.21
C LEU A 216 -4.21 -0.38 -0.32
N VAL A 217 -4.64 0.53 0.56
CA VAL A 217 -5.23 1.83 0.13
C VAL A 217 -4.35 3.04 0.39
N ASP A 218 -3.35 2.94 1.25
CA ASP A 218 -2.47 4.03 1.64
C ASP A 218 -0.99 3.68 1.40
N LEU A 219 -0.26 4.59 0.73
CA LEU A 219 1.17 4.49 0.46
C LEU A 219 1.90 5.80 0.80
N SER A 220 1.31 6.64 1.65
CA SER A 220 1.89 7.94 2.03
C SER A 220 3.21 7.85 2.78
N MET A 221 3.48 6.73 3.46
CA MET A 221 4.76 6.48 4.14
C MET A 221 5.75 5.69 3.28
N ALA A 222 5.34 5.29 2.08
CA ALA A 222 6.11 4.36 1.28
C ALA A 222 7.39 4.99 0.75
N TRP A 223 8.49 4.25 0.84
CA TRP A 223 9.73 4.61 0.16
C TRP A 223 9.86 3.82 -1.13
N THR A 224 10.17 4.53 -2.21
CA THR A 224 10.27 3.95 -3.54
C THR A 224 11.63 4.24 -4.14
N MET A 225 12.35 3.20 -4.59
CA MET A 225 13.64 3.36 -5.28
C MET A 225 13.47 4.10 -6.61
N PRO A 226 14.37 5.01 -6.99
CA PRO A 226 15.60 5.42 -6.28
C PRO A 226 15.32 6.38 -5.11
N HIS A 227 15.84 6.10 -3.92
CA HIS A 227 15.63 6.92 -2.72
C HIS A 227 16.97 7.39 -2.12
N PRO A 228 17.08 8.56 -1.45
CA PRO A 228 18.34 9.03 -0.83
C PRO A 228 18.93 8.05 0.18
N PHE A 229 18.07 7.32 0.89
CA PHE A 229 18.48 6.25 1.83
C PHE A 229 18.62 4.88 1.16
N GLY A 230 18.49 4.81 -0.16
CA GLY A 230 18.78 3.63 -0.94
C GLY A 230 20.28 3.35 -1.04
N PRO A 231 20.66 2.13 -1.44
CA PRO A 231 22.06 1.74 -1.54
C PRO A 231 22.85 2.62 -2.53
N GLY A 232 24.09 2.95 -2.16
CA GLY A 232 25.02 3.69 -3.01
C GLY A 232 24.80 5.20 -3.09
N ARG A 233 23.89 5.76 -2.28
CA ARG A 233 23.62 7.21 -2.23
C ARG A 233 24.36 7.94 -1.10
N GLY A 234 24.85 7.22 -0.09
CA GLY A 234 25.77 7.75 0.92
C GLY A 234 25.14 8.42 2.15
N TRP A 235 23.81 8.55 2.21
CA TRP A 235 23.14 9.03 3.44
C TRP A 235 22.99 7.94 4.51
N LYS A 236 22.74 6.71 4.09
CA LYS A 236 22.44 5.59 4.98
C LYS A 236 23.18 4.32 4.56
N PRO A 237 23.40 3.38 5.50
CA PRO A 237 23.98 2.08 5.18
C PRO A 237 23.13 1.31 4.15
N ARG A 238 23.79 0.48 3.33
CA ARG A 238 23.12 -0.32 2.27
C ARG A 238 21.95 -1.18 2.79
N TRP A 239 22.05 -1.66 4.03
CA TRP A 239 21.07 -2.57 4.62
C TRP A 239 19.79 -1.86 5.11
N GLU A 240 19.75 -0.53 5.18
CA GLU A 240 18.61 0.21 5.73
C GLU A 240 17.31 -0.06 4.96
N PHE A 241 17.37 -0.03 3.62
CA PHE A 241 16.22 -0.32 2.77
C PHE A 241 15.72 -1.76 2.93
N GLN A 242 16.65 -2.72 3.08
CA GLN A 242 16.33 -4.12 3.35
C GLN A 242 15.70 -4.30 4.73
N SER A 243 16.21 -3.58 5.74
CA SER A 243 15.65 -3.60 7.09
C SER A 243 14.23 -3.05 7.14
N TRP A 244 13.92 -1.98 6.42
CA TRP A 244 12.54 -1.49 6.36
C TRP A 244 11.59 -2.46 5.65
N ALA A 245 12.07 -3.18 4.63
CA ALA A 245 11.27 -4.24 4.01
C ALA A 245 11.03 -5.44 4.94
N ALA A 246 12.01 -5.79 5.80
CA ALA A 246 11.79 -6.75 6.89
C ALA A 246 10.79 -6.21 7.92
N SER A 247 10.85 -4.90 8.21
CA SER A 247 9.91 -4.21 9.09
C SER A 247 8.48 -4.33 8.60
N ASP A 248 8.22 -4.14 7.30
CA ASP A 248 6.89 -4.35 6.72
C ASP A 248 6.35 -5.76 6.98
N LEU A 249 7.21 -6.79 6.93
CA LEU A 249 6.81 -8.17 7.22
C LEU A 249 6.55 -8.37 8.71
N HIS A 250 7.38 -7.78 9.57
CA HIS A 250 7.16 -7.75 11.01
C HIS A 250 5.84 -7.06 11.36
N SER A 251 5.57 -5.88 10.82
CA SER A 251 4.30 -5.17 10.96
C SER A 251 3.14 -5.97 10.39
N PHE A 252 3.30 -6.70 9.28
CA PHE A 252 2.26 -7.62 8.83
C PHE A 252 1.99 -8.75 9.85
N GLN A 253 3.01 -9.24 10.53
CA GLN A 253 2.83 -10.25 11.58
C GLN A 253 2.07 -9.67 12.79
N VAL A 254 2.49 -8.51 13.28
CA VAL A 254 1.96 -7.90 14.51
C VAL A 254 0.65 -7.13 14.25
N GLU A 255 0.70 -6.15 13.35
CA GLU A 255 -0.39 -5.17 13.11
C GLU A 255 -1.50 -5.69 12.17
N VAL A 256 -1.32 -6.88 11.60
CA VAL A 256 -2.34 -7.51 10.73
C VAL A 256 -2.79 -8.86 11.29
N ILE A 257 -1.87 -9.80 11.48
CA ILE A 257 -2.22 -11.16 11.89
C ILE A 257 -2.54 -11.25 13.38
N GLU A 258 -1.72 -10.64 14.24
CA GLU A 258 -1.91 -10.67 15.69
C GLU A 258 -3.02 -9.72 16.12
N GLU A 259 -3.06 -8.48 15.60
CA GLU A 259 -4.18 -7.56 15.80
C GLU A 259 -5.54 -8.18 15.42
N TRP A 260 -5.61 -8.92 14.31
CA TRP A 260 -6.82 -9.67 13.94
C TRP A 260 -7.15 -10.76 14.96
N ARG A 261 -6.15 -11.48 15.47
CA ARG A 261 -6.35 -12.56 16.45
C ARG A 261 -6.88 -11.99 17.76
N ASP A 262 -6.30 -10.89 18.23
CA ASP A 262 -6.70 -10.25 19.48
C ASP A 262 -8.16 -9.80 19.38
N ARG A 263 -8.55 -9.16 18.28
CA ARG A 263 -9.95 -8.78 18.04
C ARG A 263 -10.91 -9.96 18.02
N MET A 264 -10.50 -11.09 17.45
CA MET A 264 -11.29 -12.31 17.44
C MET A 264 -11.43 -12.94 18.84
N GLU A 265 -10.47 -12.72 19.73
CA GLU A 265 -10.53 -13.18 21.12
C GLU A 265 -11.42 -12.28 21.98
N PHE A 266 -11.42 -10.97 21.73
CA PHE A 266 -12.27 -10.00 22.44
C PHE A 266 -13.73 -9.97 21.95
N ASP A 267 -14.05 -10.46 20.75
CA ASP A 267 -15.43 -10.58 20.27
C ASP A 267 -16.12 -11.82 20.91
N ILE A 268 -16.72 -11.58 22.07
CA ILE A 268 -17.34 -12.58 22.99
C ILE A 268 -18.50 -13.37 22.35
N ASP A 269 -19.02 -12.94 21.19
CA ASP A 269 -20.21 -13.53 20.55
C ASP A 269 -19.96 -13.97 19.10
N MET A 270 -18.91 -14.78 18.92
CA MET A 270 -18.49 -15.44 17.67
C MET A 270 -19.56 -16.35 17.01
N ASP A 271 -20.67 -16.60 17.70
CA ASP A 271 -21.82 -17.37 17.18
C ASP A 271 -22.91 -16.48 16.56
N LEU A 272 -22.74 -15.15 16.58
CA LEU A 272 -23.63 -14.23 15.89
C LEU A 272 -23.62 -14.45 14.37
N PRO A 273 -24.77 -14.29 13.68
CA PRO A 273 -24.88 -14.49 12.24
C PRO A 273 -23.87 -13.70 11.41
N GLN A 274 -23.47 -12.51 11.84
CA GLN A 274 -22.51 -11.68 11.10
C GLN A 274 -21.09 -12.27 11.00
N TYR A 275 -20.68 -13.14 11.93
CA TYR A 275 -19.38 -13.80 11.92
C TYR A 275 -19.42 -15.18 11.24
N LYS A 276 -20.59 -15.59 10.74
CA LYS A 276 -20.77 -16.89 10.08
C LYS A 276 -19.85 -17.02 8.87
N GLY A 277 -19.01 -18.05 8.90
CA GLY A 277 -18.07 -18.37 7.83
C GLY A 277 -16.76 -17.57 7.87
N ILE A 278 -16.55 -16.69 8.86
CA ILE A 278 -15.23 -16.09 9.09
C ILE A 278 -14.32 -17.16 9.71
N PRO A 279 -13.09 -17.37 9.18
CA PRO A 279 -12.13 -18.27 9.80
C PRO A 279 -11.91 -17.96 11.28
N ARG A 280 -11.93 -18.98 12.14
CA ARG A 280 -11.67 -18.83 13.59
C ARG A 280 -10.18 -18.89 13.95
N SER A 281 -9.33 -19.19 12.98
CA SER A 281 -7.89 -19.26 13.17
C SER A 281 -7.16 -18.88 11.88
N CYS A 282 -5.92 -18.42 12.06
CA CYS A 282 -5.00 -18.09 10.97
C CYS A 282 -3.64 -18.72 11.29
N SER A 283 -3.19 -19.66 10.45
CA SER A 283 -1.86 -20.28 10.57
C SER A 283 -0.79 -19.58 9.74
N LEU A 284 -1.14 -18.50 9.04
CA LEU A 284 -0.20 -17.72 8.26
C LEU A 284 0.83 -17.07 9.20
N ARG A 285 2.07 -17.04 8.76
CA ARG A 285 3.17 -16.34 9.43
C ARG A 285 3.90 -15.48 8.41
N ALA A 286 3.95 -14.18 8.67
CA ALA A 286 4.64 -13.23 7.79
C ALA A 286 6.09 -12.99 8.23
N TYR A 287 6.34 -13.05 9.55
CA TYR A 287 7.65 -12.83 10.16
C TYR A 287 7.79 -13.65 11.44
N GLU A 288 9.01 -13.97 11.84
CA GLU A 288 9.25 -14.69 13.09
C GLU A 288 9.33 -13.69 14.25
N SER A 289 8.38 -13.76 15.19
CA SER A 289 8.41 -12.88 16.37
C SER A 289 9.58 -13.27 17.29
N GLN A 290 10.21 -12.26 17.90
CA GLN A 290 11.33 -12.49 18.81
C GLN A 290 10.91 -13.17 20.12
N GLU A 291 9.67 -12.96 20.56
CA GLU A 291 9.15 -13.56 21.79
C GLU A 291 9.10 -15.09 21.69
N TRP A 292 8.72 -15.65 20.55
CA TRP A 292 8.75 -17.10 20.33
C TRP A 292 10.16 -17.65 20.08
N ALA A 293 11.06 -16.85 19.50
CA ALA A 293 12.43 -17.29 19.21
C ALA A 293 13.26 -17.52 20.48
N ARG A 294 13.00 -16.78 21.58
CA ARG A 294 13.68 -16.99 22.88
C ARG A 294 13.31 -18.31 23.56
N VAL A 295 12.20 -18.94 23.18
CA VAL A 295 11.71 -20.20 23.77
C VAL A 295 12.29 -21.43 23.06
N LEU A 296 12.88 -21.28 21.87
CA LEU A 296 13.44 -22.38 21.10
C LEU A 296 14.96 -22.45 21.22
N ARG A 297 15.48 -23.70 21.21
CA ARG A 297 16.90 -24.01 21.36
C ARG A 297 17.79 -23.13 20.47
N PRO A 298 18.97 -22.69 20.95
CA PRO A 298 19.92 -21.92 20.17
C PRO A 298 20.18 -22.61 18.83
N ARG A 299 19.90 -21.93 17.72
CA ARG A 299 20.23 -22.46 16.39
C ARG A 299 21.63 -21.95 15.99
N PRO A 300 22.62 -22.83 15.79
CA PRO A 300 24.00 -22.43 15.48
C PRO A 300 24.16 -21.60 14.19
N ASP A 301 23.24 -21.75 13.23
CA ASP A 301 23.19 -20.98 11.98
C ASP A 301 22.74 -19.52 12.18
N ARG A 302 22.19 -19.19 13.36
CA ARG A 302 21.76 -17.84 13.76
C ARG A 302 22.80 -17.06 14.56
N GLN A 303 24.03 -17.58 14.70
CA GLN A 303 25.14 -16.90 15.34
C GLN A 303 25.84 -15.91 14.38
N ARG A 304 25.10 -14.93 13.86
CA ARG A 304 25.66 -13.75 13.18
C ARG A 304 25.23 -12.52 13.97
N PRO A 305 25.97 -11.41 13.94
CA PRO A 305 25.39 -10.16 14.42
C PRO A 305 24.10 -9.92 13.62
N PHE A 306 22.96 -9.90 14.30
CA PHE A 306 21.73 -9.48 13.66
C PHE A 306 21.86 -7.99 13.37
N MET A 307 21.43 -7.60 12.17
CA MET A 307 21.29 -6.18 11.84
C MET A 307 20.06 -5.65 12.59
N PRO A 308 20.02 -4.37 12.99
CA PRO A 308 18.84 -3.81 13.62
C PRO A 308 17.65 -3.86 12.67
N LEU A 309 16.47 -4.16 13.20
CA LEU A 309 15.19 -4.09 12.52
C LEU A 309 14.60 -2.69 12.75
N LEU A 310 14.85 -1.79 11.80
CA LEU A 310 14.25 -0.46 11.79
C LEU A 310 12.73 -0.56 11.81
N ASN A 311 12.08 0.31 12.55
CA ASN A 311 10.61 0.36 12.68
C ASN A 311 10.18 1.79 13.02
N LYS A 312 8.90 2.10 12.79
CA LYS A 312 8.36 3.46 12.95
C LYS A 312 8.36 3.95 14.41
N ASP A 313 8.33 3.02 15.36
CA ASP A 313 8.20 3.29 16.79
C ASP A 313 9.56 3.24 17.53
N ASN A 314 10.66 3.05 16.80
CA ASN A 314 12.04 2.94 17.31
C ASN A 314 12.23 1.87 18.41
N TYR A 315 11.52 0.75 18.32
CA TYR A 315 11.81 -0.41 19.16
C TYR A 315 13.18 -1.01 18.84
N ASP A 316 13.91 -1.44 19.87
CA ASP A 316 15.17 -2.16 19.74
C ASP A 316 14.92 -3.63 19.37
N LEU A 317 14.71 -3.87 18.07
CA LEU A 317 14.54 -5.18 17.50
C LEU A 317 15.69 -5.54 16.56
N ASP A 318 15.92 -6.83 16.42
CA ASP A 318 16.89 -7.44 15.52
C ASP A 318 16.17 -8.02 14.30
N MET A 319 16.77 -7.83 13.12
CA MET A 319 16.31 -8.40 11.86
C MET A 319 16.66 -9.89 11.82
N VAL A 320 15.78 -10.71 12.40
CA VAL A 320 15.92 -12.17 12.49
C VAL A 320 15.61 -12.90 11.18
N GLN A 321 14.93 -12.24 10.24
CA GLN A 321 14.58 -12.78 8.93
C GLN A 321 14.75 -11.72 7.84
N LEU A 322 15.43 -12.08 6.75
CA LEU A 322 15.55 -11.21 5.57
C LEU A 322 14.23 -11.18 4.78
N PRO A 323 13.88 -10.06 4.15
CA PRO A 323 12.76 -10.01 3.22
C PRO A 323 13.06 -10.89 2.01
N ARG A 324 12.00 -11.43 1.38
CA ARG A 324 12.13 -12.28 0.19
C ARG A 324 12.80 -11.55 -0.99
N HIS A 325 12.54 -10.24 -1.10
CA HIS A 325 13.11 -9.36 -2.09
C HIS A 325 13.68 -8.14 -1.35
N ASP A 326 14.94 -7.77 -1.64
CA ASP A 326 15.52 -6.52 -1.16
C ASP A 326 15.10 -5.39 -2.13
N PRO A 327 14.26 -4.43 -1.70
CA PRO A 327 13.80 -3.37 -2.58
C PRO A 327 14.95 -2.42 -2.98
N GLY A 328 16.05 -2.37 -2.21
CA GLY A 328 17.24 -1.61 -2.55
C GLY A 328 17.99 -2.18 -3.77
N GLU A 329 17.77 -3.45 -4.12
CA GLU A 329 18.32 -4.09 -5.32
C GLU A 329 17.41 -3.99 -6.54
N PHE A 330 16.34 -3.18 -6.44
CA PHE A 330 15.43 -2.95 -7.55
C PHE A 330 16.17 -2.44 -8.78
N ASP A 331 15.99 -3.16 -9.88
CA ASP A 331 16.49 -2.81 -11.20
C ASP A 331 15.32 -2.94 -12.19
N PRO A 332 14.85 -1.83 -12.78
CA PRO A 332 13.71 -1.84 -13.69
C PRO A 332 13.98 -2.71 -14.94
N ALA A 333 15.25 -2.94 -15.32
CA ALA A 333 15.59 -3.79 -16.45
C ALA A 333 15.33 -5.29 -16.19
N ARG A 334 15.28 -5.72 -14.91
CA ARG A 334 15.07 -7.12 -14.53
C ARG A 334 13.60 -7.53 -14.53
N ILE A 335 12.69 -6.60 -14.37
CA ILE A 335 11.25 -6.86 -14.40
C ILE A 335 10.80 -6.75 -15.85
N SER A 336 10.88 -7.87 -16.58
CA SER A 336 10.42 -7.91 -17.96
C SER A 336 8.98 -7.40 -18.05
N MET A 337 8.77 -6.28 -18.73
CA MET A 337 7.43 -5.83 -19.13
C MET A 337 6.71 -7.01 -19.80
N PRO A 338 5.44 -7.30 -19.46
CA PRO A 338 4.68 -8.30 -20.18
C PRO A 338 4.66 -7.88 -21.65
N ARG A 339 5.42 -8.60 -22.49
CA ARG A 339 5.44 -8.39 -23.93
C ARG A 339 3.98 -8.37 -24.36
N LYS A 340 3.48 -7.22 -24.86
CA LYS A 340 2.25 -7.16 -25.66
C LYS A 340 2.33 -8.33 -26.62
N LYS A 341 1.49 -9.35 -26.43
CA LYS A 341 1.33 -10.42 -27.42
C LYS A 341 1.09 -9.70 -28.74
N ARG A 342 2.07 -9.71 -29.64
CA ARG A 342 1.86 -9.33 -31.02
C ARG A 342 0.70 -10.20 -31.48
N LYS A 343 -0.40 -9.54 -31.84
CA LYS A 343 -1.47 -10.15 -32.63
C LYS A 343 -0.77 -10.55 -33.94
N GLY A 344 -0.33 -11.80 -33.99
CA GLY A 344 0.14 -12.41 -35.22
C GLY A 344 -1.10 -12.76 -36.02
N GLU A 345 -1.27 -12.01 -37.11
CA GLU A 345 -2.12 -12.35 -38.24
C GLU A 345 -1.79 -13.78 -38.73
N ASP A 346 -2.86 -14.50 -39.04
CA ASP A 346 -2.97 -15.58 -40.02
C ASP A 346 -1.79 -16.54 -40.21
N ALA A 347 -1.89 -17.68 -39.53
CA ALA A 347 -1.37 -18.94 -40.05
C ALA A 347 -2.52 -19.95 -40.12
N THR A 348 -3.23 -19.90 -41.25
CA THR A 348 -3.97 -21.04 -41.80
C THR A 348 -3.00 -22.19 -42.04
N GLY A 349 -3.31 -23.38 -41.52
CA GLY A 349 -2.53 -24.59 -41.80
C GLY A 349 -2.59 -25.60 -40.66
N GLY A 350 -3.71 -26.34 -40.59
CA GLY A 350 -3.85 -27.44 -39.66
C GLY A 350 -2.93 -28.62 -39.97
N SER A 351 -2.58 -29.41 -38.95
CA SER A 351 -2.64 -30.87 -39.05
C SER A 351 -2.53 -31.55 -37.68
N ALA A 352 -3.55 -32.36 -37.41
CA ALA A 352 -3.54 -33.64 -36.72
C ALA A 352 -2.86 -33.80 -35.34
N LYS A 353 -3.73 -33.87 -34.33
CA LYS A 353 -3.53 -34.63 -33.09
C LYS A 353 -3.08 -36.07 -33.41
N ARG A 354 -1.91 -36.47 -32.91
CA ARG A 354 -1.54 -37.88 -32.77
C ARG A 354 -1.49 -38.26 -31.29
N ARG A 355 -2.54 -38.96 -30.84
CA ARG A 355 -2.60 -39.68 -29.56
C ARG A 355 -1.56 -40.80 -29.58
N LYS A 356 -0.69 -40.87 -28.56
CA LYS A 356 0.08 -42.09 -28.25
C LYS A 356 -0.83 -43.04 -27.47
N GLY A 357 -1.13 -44.19 -28.07
CA GLY A 357 -1.87 -45.28 -27.46
C GLY A 357 -1.00 -46.11 -26.52
N LEU A 358 -1.65 -46.65 -25.50
CA LEU A 358 -1.16 -47.71 -24.62
C LEU A 358 -0.98 -49.01 -25.43
N GLU A 359 0.18 -49.65 -25.29
CA GLU A 359 0.41 -51.03 -25.71
C GLU A 359 0.30 -51.96 -24.50
N VAL A 360 -0.73 -52.78 -24.52
CA VAL A 360 -0.95 -53.94 -23.66
C VAL A 360 -0.16 -55.10 -24.27
N LYS A 361 0.75 -55.71 -23.52
CA LYS A 361 1.37 -57.00 -23.88
C LYS A 361 0.61 -58.14 -23.20
N GLY A 362 0.07 -59.05 -24.00
CA GLY A 362 -0.54 -60.31 -23.57
C GLY A 362 0.02 -61.50 -24.33
N SER A 363 0.51 -62.46 -23.54
CA SER A 363 0.58 -63.92 -23.74
C SER A 363 1.33 -64.53 -24.95
N HIS A 364 2.36 -65.31 -24.62
CA HIS A 364 2.62 -66.60 -25.25
C HIS A 364 2.66 -67.71 -24.21
N THR A 365 1.73 -68.64 -24.37
CA THR A 365 1.71 -70.00 -23.84
C THR A 365 2.69 -70.86 -24.63
N SER A 366 3.46 -71.70 -23.95
CA SER A 366 4.10 -72.87 -24.56
C SER A 366 3.92 -74.07 -23.64
N THR A 367 3.16 -75.04 -24.14
CA THR A 367 3.10 -76.43 -23.71
C THR A 367 4.42 -77.14 -23.95
N GLY A 368 4.80 -78.02 -23.04
CA GLY A 368 5.99 -78.89 -23.08
C GLY A 368 6.24 -79.47 -21.71
#